data_AF-A0A1J6I118-F1
#
_entry.id   AF-A0A1J6I118-F1
#
_cell.length_a   1.000
_cell.length_b   1.000
_cell.length_c   1.000
_cell.angle_alpha   90.00
_cell.angle_beta   90.00
_cell.angle_gamma   90.00
#
_symmetry.space_group_name_H-M   'P 1'
#
loop_
_entity.id
_entity.type
_entity.pdbx_description
1 polymer ?
#
loop_
_entity_poly.entity_id
_entity_poly.type
_entity_poly.pdbx_seq_one_letter_code
_entity_poly.pdbx_strand_id
1 'polypeptide(L)'
;MAEDDQQVAMALAIADGAEEVATPEVETPATFLIKLAETLKGTEGVDADLAGVLTDNVLTVGPHANAVAHAKAAIVKLAAKRAAPEEEAVANG
;
A
#
# COMPACT_ATOMS: atom_id res chain seq x y z
N MET A 1 -5.47 43.46 -17.83
CA MET A 1 -6.70 42.72 -18.17
C MET A 1 -6.27 41.61 -19.12
N ALA A 2 -5.65 40.56 -18.57
CA ALA A 2 -4.99 39.49 -19.32
C ALA A 2 -5.48 38.12 -18.81
N GLU A 3 -6.75 38.07 -18.40
CA GLU A 3 -7.38 36.91 -17.77
C GLU A 3 -8.46 36.26 -18.65
N ASP A 4 -8.82 36.90 -19.78
CA ASP A 4 -9.83 36.39 -20.70
C ASP A 4 -9.24 35.50 -21.81
N ASP A 5 -8.03 35.79 -22.30
CA ASP A 5 -7.43 35.00 -23.39
C ASP A 5 -7.03 33.58 -22.96
N GLN A 6 -6.75 33.37 -21.67
CA GLN A 6 -6.38 32.06 -21.14
C GLN A 6 -7.61 31.13 -20.95
N GLN A 7 -8.80 31.70 -20.78
CA GLN A 7 -10.04 30.91 -20.67
C GLN A 7 -10.60 30.49 -22.04
N VAL A 8 -10.39 31.30 -23.08
CA VAL A 8 -10.81 30.97 -24.44
C VAL A 8 -9.96 29.83 -25.04
N ALA A 9 -8.67 29.74 -24.67
CA ALA A 9 -7.80 28.64 -25.07
C ALA A 9 -8.21 27.29 -24.45
N MET A 10 -8.71 27.29 -23.20
CA MET A 10 -9.07 26.05 -22.49
C MET A 10 -10.42 25.46 -22.96
N ALA A 11 -11.32 26.29 -23.49
CA ALA A 11 -12.61 25.83 -24.02
C ALA A 11 -12.51 25.16 -25.41
N LEU A 12 -11.48 25.49 -26.21
CA LEU A 12 -11.35 24.99 -27.58
C LEU A 12 -10.81 23.54 -27.67
N ALA A 13 -10.15 23.06 -26.61
CA ALA A 13 -9.57 21.71 -26.57
C ALA A 13 -10.59 20.58 -26.26
N ILE A 14 -11.81 20.92 -25.82
CA ILE A 14 -12.83 19.93 -25.41
C ILE A 14 -13.66 19.44 -26.62
N ALA A 15 -13.49 20.03 -27.80
CA ALA A 15 -14.29 19.72 -28.99
C ALA A 15 -13.78 18.52 -29.81
N ASP A 16 -12.61 17.96 -29.51
CA ASP A 16 -12.04 16.81 -30.25
C ASP A 16 -11.68 15.67 -29.29
N GLY A 17 -12.66 14.79 -29.03
CA GLY A 17 -12.43 13.40 -28.60
C GLY A 17 -11.60 13.19 -27.33
N ALA A 18 -12.24 13.38 -26.17
CA ALA A 18 -11.95 12.74 -24.87
C ALA A 18 -10.59 12.04 -24.71
N GLU A 19 -9.57 12.79 -24.30
CA GLU A 19 -8.70 12.31 -23.23
C GLU A 19 -9.17 12.97 -21.94
N GLU A 20 -9.64 12.13 -21.02
CA GLU A 20 -9.96 12.48 -19.65
C GLU A 20 -8.81 13.31 -19.06
N VAL A 21 -9.05 14.62 -18.88
CA VAL A 21 -8.12 15.48 -18.17
C VAL A 21 -8.17 15.03 -16.72
N ALA A 22 -7.32 14.06 -16.39
CA ALA A 22 -7.02 13.67 -15.03
C ALA A 22 -6.37 14.89 -14.36
N THR A 23 -7.19 15.71 -13.72
CA THR A 23 -6.70 16.59 -12.65
C THR A 23 -5.87 15.71 -11.72
N PRO A 24 -4.61 16.04 -11.41
CA PRO A 24 -3.82 15.21 -10.51
C PRO A 24 -4.57 15.17 -9.19
N GLU A 25 -5.24 14.05 -8.91
CA GLU A 25 -5.87 13.85 -7.62
C GLU A 25 -4.75 13.99 -6.60
N VAL A 26 -4.90 14.96 -5.69
CA VAL A 26 -3.92 15.19 -4.64
C VAL A 26 -3.91 13.94 -3.78
N GLU A 27 -2.91 13.09 -3.98
CA GLU A 27 -2.81 11.82 -3.27
C GLU A 27 -2.69 12.08 -1.77
N THR A 28 -3.63 11.54 -1.01
CA THR A 28 -3.57 11.64 0.46
C THR A 28 -2.49 10.71 1.00
N PRO A 29 -1.88 11.02 2.17
CA PRO A 29 -0.96 10.10 2.83
C PRO A 29 -1.56 8.71 3.08
N ALA A 30 -2.87 8.63 3.39
CA ALA A 30 -3.56 7.35 3.56
C ALA A 30 -3.58 6.54 2.26
N THR A 31 -3.96 7.19 1.16
CA THR A 31 -4.00 6.58 -0.18
C THR A 31 -2.62 6.08 -0.60
N PHE A 32 -1.58 6.89 -0.37
CA PHE A 32 -0.19 6.50 -0.66
C PHE A 32 0.22 5.25 0.14
N LEU A 33 -0.04 5.22 1.46
CA LEU A 33 0.35 4.11 2.31
C LEU A 33 -0.39 2.81 1.98
N ILE A 34 -1.68 2.90 1.57
CA ILE A 34 -2.44 1.75 1.08
C ILE A 34 -1.81 1.19 -0.19
N LYS A 35 -1.55 2.04 -1.18
CA LYS A 35 -0.91 1.61 -2.44
C LYS A 35 0.48 1.02 -2.20
N LEU A 36 1.25 1.60 -1.29
CA LEU A 36 2.57 1.09 -0.91
C LEU A 36 2.46 -0.30 -0.27
N ALA A 37 1.52 -0.50 0.65
CA ALA A 37 1.27 -1.78 1.28
C ALA A 37 0.85 -2.87 0.28
N GLU A 38 -0.05 -2.53 -0.64
CA GLU A 38 -0.48 -3.43 -1.72
C GLU A 38 0.68 -3.79 -2.65
N THR A 39 1.46 -2.79 -3.07
CA THR A 39 2.64 -2.98 -3.91
C THR A 39 3.65 -3.90 -3.24
N LEU A 40 3.96 -3.68 -1.97
CA LEU A 40 4.90 -4.52 -1.22
C LEU A 40 4.43 -5.97 -1.14
N LYS A 41 3.14 -6.22 -0.89
CA LYS A 41 2.57 -7.58 -0.83
C LYS A 41 2.58 -8.29 -2.19
N GLY A 42 2.41 -7.53 -3.28
CA GLY A 42 2.41 -8.06 -4.65
C GLY A 42 3.79 -8.19 -5.29
N THR A 43 4.85 -7.70 -4.65
CA THR A 43 6.20 -7.69 -5.21
C THR A 43 6.82 -9.08 -5.10
N GLU A 44 7.33 -9.59 -6.22
CA GLU A 44 8.04 -10.87 -6.25
C GLU A 44 9.27 -10.85 -5.33
N GLY A 45 9.46 -11.94 -4.58
CA GLY A 45 10.57 -12.05 -3.62
C GLY A 45 10.33 -11.30 -2.30
N VAL A 46 9.22 -10.57 -2.15
CA VAL A 46 8.80 -10.03 -0.86
C VAL A 46 7.94 -11.06 -0.14
N ASP A 47 8.24 -11.23 1.15
CA ASP A 47 7.45 -12.08 2.02
C ASP A 47 6.10 -11.41 2.36
N ALA A 48 5.01 -11.98 1.86
CA ALA A 48 3.66 -11.39 1.98
C ALA A 48 3.19 -11.26 3.44
N ASP A 49 3.50 -12.23 4.31
CA ASP A 49 3.13 -12.15 5.73
C ASP A 49 3.93 -11.06 6.43
N LEU A 50 5.23 -10.94 6.12
CA LEU A 50 6.09 -9.89 6.66
C LEU A 50 5.64 -8.50 6.18
N ALA A 51 5.29 -8.35 4.90
CA ALA A 51 4.68 -7.13 4.37
C ALA A 51 3.33 -6.81 5.05
N GLY A 52 2.55 -7.83 5.40
CA GLY A 52 1.37 -7.72 6.25
C GLY A 52 1.68 -7.09 7.61
N VAL A 53 2.71 -7.58 8.30
CA VAL A 53 3.14 -7.01 9.60
C VAL A 53 3.48 -5.53 9.50
N LEU A 54 4.19 -5.12 8.44
CA LEU A 54 4.53 -3.72 8.20
C LEU A 54 3.29 -2.87 7.92
N THR A 55 2.35 -3.39 7.14
CA THR A 55 1.07 -2.73 6.84
C THR A 55 0.29 -2.42 8.11
N ASP A 56 0.17 -3.42 8.99
CA ASP A 56 -0.71 -3.32 10.16
C ASP A 56 -0.13 -2.45 11.28
N ASN A 57 1.20 -2.34 11.37
CA ASN A 57 1.86 -1.73 12.52
C ASN A 57 2.61 -0.43 12.18
N VAL A 58 3.14 -0.29 10.96
CA VAL A 58 4.09 0.78 10.61
C VAL A 58 3.56 1.68 9.50
N LEU A 59 2.97 1.09 8.45
CA LEU A 59 2.48 1.82 7.27
C LEU A 59 1.05 2.32 7.47
N THR A 60 0.81 3.05 8.56
CA THR A 60 -0.51 3.61 8.90
C THR A 60 -0.42 5.11 9.12
N VAL A 61 -1.54 5.82 8.88
CA VAL A 61 -1.63 7.23 9.23
C VAL A 61 -1.84 7.33 10.74
N GLY A 62 -0.80 7.76 11.45
CA GLY A 62 -0.79 7.83 12.92
C GLY A 62 -0.39 6.50 13.56
N PRO A 63 0.83 6.01 13.32
CA PRO A 63 1.30 4.78 13.94
C PRO A 63 1.30 4.93 15.47
N HIS A 64 1.00 3.83 16.16
CA HIS A 64 1.07 3.80 17.61
C HIS A 64 2.51 4.11 18.08
N ALA A 65 2.67 4.74 19.26
CA ALA A 65 4.01 5.04 19.79
C ALA A 65 4.92 3.79 19.91
N ASN A 66 4.30 2.62 20.12
CA ASN A 66 4.98 1.32 20.18
C ASN A 66 4.90 0.51 18.88
N ALA A 67 4.62 1.14 17.73
CA ALA A 67 4.49 0.49 16.43
C ALA A 67 5.66 -0.47 16.11
N VAL A 68 6.89 -0.03 16.35
CA VAL A 68 8.10 -0.85 16.12
C VAL A 68 8.14 -2.06 17.04
N ALA A 69 7.77 -1.90 18.31
CA ALA A 69 7.73 -3.01 19.26
C ALA A 69 6.66 -4.04 18.88
N HIS A 70 5.47 -3.59 18.43
CA HIS A 70 4.41 -4.47 17.96
C HIS A 70 4.80 -5.22 16.68
N ALA A 71 5.39 -4.51 15.71
CA ALA A 71 5.90 -5.12 14.49
C ALA A 71 6.95 -6.20 14.81
N LYS A 72 7.91 -5.89 15.70
CA LYS A 72 8.92 -6.86 16.14
C LYS A 72 8.28 -8.09 16.80
N ALA A 73 7.32 -7.90 17.70
CA ALA A 73 6.63 -9.02 18.34
C ALA A 73 5.90 -9.90 17.32
N ALA A 74 5.23 -9.28 16.34
CA ALA A 74 4.56 -9.99 15.26
C ALA A 74 5.54 -10.77 14.36
N ILE A 75 6.70 -10.20 14.03
CA ILE A 75 7.77 -10.88 13.27
C ILE A 75 8.29 -12.10 14.05
N VAL A 76 8.56 -11.96 15.35
CA VAL A 76 9.02 -13.08 16.18
C VAL A 76 7.97 -14.20 16.20
N LYS A 77 6.68 -13.85 16.31
CA LYS A 77 5.59 -14.81 16.25
C LYS A 77 5.50 -15.51 14.89
N LEU A 78 5.67 -14.77 13.80
CA LEU A 78 5.69 -15.31 12.44
C LEU A 78 6.86 -16.28 12.24
N ALA A 79 8.06 -15.89 12.70
CA ALA A 79 9.24 -16.74 12.64
C ALA A 79 9.04 -18.03 13.45
N ALA A 80 8.48 -17.93 14.66
CA ALA A 80 8.17 -19.10 15.49
C ALA A 80 7.16 -20.04 14.80
N LYS A 81 6.11 -19.49 14.17
CA LYS A 81 5.13 -20.27 13.41
C LYS A 81 5.79 -21.05 12.25
N ARG A 82 6.74 -20.42 11.55
CA ARG A 82 7.43 -21.04 10.39
C ARG A 82 8.53 -22.02 10.80
N ALA A 83 9.10 -21.83 11.98
CA ALA A 83 10.09 -22.74 12.56
C ALA A 83 9.45 -23.95 13.26
N ALA A 84 8.13 -23.94 13.48
CA ALA A 84 7.43 -25.07 14.06
C ALA A 84 7.51 -26.27 13.09
N PRO A 85 7.91 -27.46 13.56
CA PRO A 85 7.91 -28.66 12.73
C PRO A 85 6.48 -28.94 12.26
N GLU A 86 6.32 -29.31 10.98
CA GLU A 86 5.06 -29.89 10.51
C GLU A 86 4.88 -31.20 11.29
N GLU A 87 3.84 -31.26 12.12
CA GLU A 87 3.50 -32.47 12.85
C GLU A 87 3.28 -33.57 11.80
N GLU A 88 4.24 -34.50 11.69
CA GLU A 88 4.12 -35.69 10.86
C GLU A 88 2.79 -36.36 11.22
N ALA A 89 1.87 -36.39 10.26
CA ALA A 89 0.66 -37.18 10.37
C ALA A 89 1.09 -38.64 10.54
N VAL A 90 1.11 -39.10 11.79
CA VAL A 90 1.34 -40.48 12.19
C VAL A 90 0.14 -41.30 11.72
N ALA A 91 0.08 -41.60 10.42
CA ALA A 91 -0.81 -42.61 9.86
C ALA A 91 -0.07 -43.95 9.91
N ASN A 92 -0.27 -44.65 11.03
CA ASN A 92 0.20 -46.01 11.28
C ASN A 92 -0.15 -46.97 10.12
N GLY A 93 0.83 -47.75 9.70
CA GLY A 93 0.68 -49.06 9.06
C GLY A 93 1.37 -50.11 9.91
#